data_AF-A0A443RYN7-F1
#
_entry.id   AF-A0A443RYN7-F1
#
_cell.length_a   1.000
_cell.length_b   1.000
_cell.length_c   1.000
_cell.angle_alpha   90.00
_cell.angle_beta   90.00
_cell.angle_gamma   90.00
#
_symmetry.space_group_name_H-M   'P 1'
#
loop_
_entity.id
_entity.type
_entity.pdbx_description
1 polymer ?
#
loop_
_entity_poly.entity_id
_entity_poly.type
_entity_poly.pdbx_seq_one_letter_code
_entity_poly.pdbx_strand_id
1 'polypeptide(L)'
;LPFETIFGGAIGLTKKQFRKANGFSNTYLGWGGEDDDFYERVILSKMKIFRKTLKIARYASLEHVKNTKQRNHPNAIKYLRLRILYFVFASYKREGLNTLKYELVKSIQLI
;
A
#
# COMPACT_ATOMS: atom_id res chain seq x y z
N LEU A 1 12.03 11.55 -3.86
CA LEU A 1 10.94 10.55 -3.98
C LEU A 1 10.05 10.97 -5.15
N PRO A 2 9.40 10.03 -5.88
CA PRO A 2 8.57 10.36 -7.04
C PRO A 2 7.40 11.32 -6.73
N PHE A 3 6.78 11.19 -5.55
CA PHE A 3 5.78 12.11 -5.00
C PHE A 3 5.71 11.95 -3.47
N GLU A 4 5.14 12.92 -2.75
CA GLU A 4 5.22 12.98 -1.27
C GLU A 4 4.49 11.85 -0.54
N THR A 5 3.38 11.38 -1.10
CA THR A 5 2.54 10.35 -0.48
C THR A 5 2.90 8.94 -0.91
N ILE A 6 3.99 8.77 -1.65
CA ILE A 6 4.43 7.44 -2.07
C ILE A 6 4.65 6.55 -0.84
N PHE A 7 4.07 5.35 -0.87
CA PHE A 7 4.09 4.43 0.24
C PHE A 7 4.35 2.97 -0.16
N GLY A 8 4.65 2.71 -1.44
CA GLY A 8 5.11 1.42 -1.93
C GLY A 8 6.62 1.17 -1.75
N GLY A 9 7.07 -0.01 -2.20
CA GLY A 9 8.46 -0.45 -2.11
C GLY A 9 8.75 -1.18 -0.79
N ALA A 10 9.35 -0.48 0.18
CA ALA A 10 9.68 -1.05 1.49
C ALA A 10 9.13 -0.17 2.61
N ILE A 11 8.26 -0.76 3.45
CA ILE A 11 7.69 -0.10 4.63
C ILE A 11 7.88 -0.95 5.89
N GLY A 12 8.06 -0.29 7.03
CA GLY A 12 8.21 -0.94 8.33
C GLY A 12 7.11 -0.49 9.30
N LEU A 13 6.43 -1.45 9.91
CA LEU A 13 5.32 -1.23 10.84
C LEU A 13 5.43 -2.21 12.00
N THR A 14 5.08 -1.76 13.20
CA THR A 14 4.80 -2.67 14.31
C THR A 14 3.47 -3.38 14.09
N LYS A 15 3.30 -4.55 14.71
CA LYS A 15 2.02 -5.29 14.74
C LYS A 15 0.84 -4.42 15.20
N LYS A 16 1.07 -3.54 16.17
CA LYS A 16 0.05 -2.61 16.68
C LYS A 16 -0.35 -1.58 15.64
N GLN A 17 0.61 -1.00 14.91
CA GLN A 17 0.34 -0.03 13.84
C GLN A 17 -0.42 -0.67 12.68
N PHE A 18 0.01 -1.87 12.25
CA PHE A 18 -0.66 -2.61 11.18
C PHE A 18 -2.12 -2.93 11.54
N ARG A 19 -2.36 -3.42 12.77
CA ARG A 19 -3.72 -3.68 13.27
C ARG A 19 -4.55 -2.41 13.40
N LYS A 20 -3.95 -1.29 13.82
CA LYS A 20 -4.65 0.00 13.95
C LYS A 20 -5.17 0.50 12.59
N ALA A 21 -4.43 0.25 11.52
CA ALA A 21 -4.84 0.56 10.15
C ALA A 21 -5.82 -0.45 9.53
N ASN A 22 -6.23 -1.48 10.28
CA ASN A 22 -6.97 -2.64 9.76
C ASN A 22 -6.25 -3.33 8.58
N GLY A 23 -4.92 -3.36 8.58
CA GLY A 23 -4.12 -3.94 7.51
C GLY A 23 -4.37 -3.34 6.13
N PHE A 24 -3.91 -4.04 5.09
CA PHE A 24 -4.18 -3.69 3.69
C PHE A 24 -5.62 -3.98 3.31
N SER A 25 -6.11 -3.28 2.27
CA SER A 25 -7.37 -3.60 1.62
C SER A 25 -7.31 -4.96 0.92
N ASN A 26 -8.41 -5.70 0.93
CA ASN A 26 -8.53 -6.98 0.22
C ASN A 26 -9.05 -6.81 -1.23
N THR A 27 -9.34 -5.59 -1.68
CA THR A 27 -10.04 -5.36 -2.97
C THR A 27 -9.12 -5.12 -4.16
N TYR A 28 -7.82 -4.94 -3.93
CA TYR A 28 -6.85 -4.71 -5.00
C TYR A 28 -6.39 -6.05 -5.56
N LEU A 29 -6.87 -6.36 -6.77
CA LEU A 29 -6.47 -7.53 -7.55
C LEU A 29 -5.68 -7.04 -8.77
N GLY A 30 -4.38 -7.38 -8.84
CA GLY A 30 -3.46 -6.89 -9.87
C GLY A 30 -2.63 -5.69 -9.40
N TRP A 31 -2.12 -4.91 -10.35
CA TRP A 31 -1.16 -3.84 -10.07
C TRP A 31 -1.83 -2.47 -9.92
N GLY A 32 -1.64 -1.85 -8.76
CA GLY A 32 -1.72 -0.40 -8.56
C GLY A 32 -2.80 0.08 -7.58
N GLY A 33 -2.40 1.04 -6.74
CA GLY A 33 -3.27 1.79 -5.85
C GLY A 33 -3.42 1.19 -4.45
N GLU A 34 -2.90 -0.01 -4.20
CA GLU A 34 -2.97 -0.65 -2.89
C GLU A 34 -2.08 0.05 -1.85
N ASP A 35 -0.94 0.58 -2.29
CA ASP A 35 0.01 1.32 -1.48
C ASP A 35 -0.50 2.74 -1.17
N ASP A 36 -1.13 3.40 -2.15
CA ASP A 36 -1.85 4.67 -1.96
C ASP A 36 -3.05 4.50 -1.00
N ASP A 37 -3.82 3.41 -1.11
CA ASP A 37 -4.90 3.07 -0.19
C ASP A 37 -4.38 2.93 1.24
N PHE A 38 -3.30 2.17 1.40
CA PHE A 38 -2.71 1.92 2.71
C PHE A 38 -2.07 3.18 3.31
N TYR A 39 -1.51 4.07 2.49
CA TYR A 39 -1.10 5.41 2.93
C TYR A 39 -2.28 6.15 3.59
N GLU A 40 -3.44 6.20 2.92
CA GLU A 40 -4.61 6.90 3.45
C GLU A 40 -5.13 6.25 4.75
N ARG A 41 -5.10 4.91 4.87
CA ARG A 41 -5.42 4.21 6.13
C ARG A 41 -4.51 4.62 7.28
N VAL A 42 -3.22 4.77 7.02
CA VAL A 42 -2.23 5.21 8.02
C VAL A 42 -2.57 6.63 8.51
N ILE A 43 -2.87 7.54 7.59
CA ILE A 43 -3.28 8.92 7.91
C ILE A 43 -4.59 8.95 8.71
N LEU A 44 -5.62 8.23 8.26
CA LEU A 44 -6.91 8.13 8.96
C LEU A 44 -6.80 7.49 10.34
N SER A 45 -5.81 6.62 10.53
CA SER A 45 -5.45 6.02 11.82
C SER A 45 -4.65 6.96 12.72
N LYS A 46 -4.49 8.24 12.32
CA LYS A 46 -3.74 9.27 13.04
C LYS A 46 -2.28 8.85 13.31
N MET A 47 -1.68 8.11 12.39
CA MET A 47 -0.27 7.70 12.47
C MET A 47 0.58 8.64 11.62
N LYS A 48 1.85 8.81 12.01
CA LYS A 48 2.83 9.62 11.27
C LYS A 48 3.73 8.71 10.47
N ILE A 49 4.07 9.14 9.26
CA ILE A 49 5.02 8.46 8.39
C ILE A 49 6.40 9.05 8.60
N PHE A 50 7.37 8.21 8.93
CA PHE A 50 8.76 8.60 9.08
C PHE A 50 9.58 8.05 7.91
N ARG A 51 10.43 8.90 7.33
CA ARG A 51 11.28 8.53 6.19
C ARG A 51 12.73 8.88 6.50
N LYS A 52 13.62 7.93 6.24
CA LYS A 52 15.07 8.15 6.31
C LYS A 52 15.54 8.94 5.09
N THR A 53 16.68 9.63 5.23
CA THR A 53 17.21 10.46 4.15
C THR A 53 17.70 9.59 2.98
N LEU A 54 17.71 10.17 1.79
CA LEU A 54 18.16 9.49 0.57
C LEU A 54 19.65 9.11 0.59
N LYS A 55 20.43 9.60 1.57
CA LYS A 55 21.84 9.20 1.73
C LYS A 55 21.98 7.76 2.25
N ILE A 56 21.02 7.30 3.05
CA ILE A 56 21.06 5.99 3.74
C ILE A 56 19.99 5.01 3.27
N ALA A 57 18.86 5.49 2.75
CA ALA A 57 17.71 4.66 2.37
C ALA A 57 17.56 4.54 0.85
N ARG A 58 18.61 4.02 0.19
CA ARG A 58 18.61 3.72 -1.24
C ARG A 58 18.42 2.23 -1.44
N TYR A 59 17.54 1.86 -2.36
CA TYR A 59 17.24 0.49 -2.71
C TYR A 59 17.52 0.27 -4.19
N ALA A 60 18.01 -0.92 -4.53
CA ALA A 60 18.13 -1.36 -5.91
C ALA A 60 17.01 -2.36 -6.21
N SER A 61 16.27 -2.14 -7.28
CA SER A 61 15.33 -3.13 -7.79
C SER A 61 16.11 -4.18 -8.56
N LEU A 62 15.74 -5.45 -8.39
CA LEU A 62 16.20 -6.52 -9.27
C LEU A 62 15.66 -6.29 -10.68
N GLU A 63 16.37 -6.81 -11.68
CA GLU A 63 15.92 -6.75 -13.07
C GLU A 63 14.58 -7.46 -13.24
N HIS A 64 13.66 -6.80 -13.95
CA HIS A 64 12.34 -7.32 -14.25
C HIS A 64 11.82 -6.69 -15.54
N VAL A 65 10.91 -7.40 -16.21
CA VAL A 65 10.24 -6.88 -17.41
C VAL A 65 9.44 -5.64 -17.02
N LYS A 66 9.79 -4.49 -17.61
CA LYS A 66 9.07 -3.25 -17.36
C LYS A 66 7.65 -3.38 -17.91
N ASN A 67 6.67 -3.09 -17.08
CA ASN A 67 5.30 -2.93 -17.55
C ASN A 67 5.18 -1.58 -18.28
N THR A 68 5.36 -1.59 -19.60
CA THR A 68 5.31 -0.40 -20.46
C THR A 68 3.89 0.08 -20.74
N LYS A 69 2.85 -0.66 -20.32
CA LYS A 69 1.43 -0.30 -20.52
C LYS A 69 0.93 0.79 -19.56
N GLN A 70 1.82 1.63 -19.02
CA GLN A 70 1.38 2.77 -18.21
C GLN A 70 0.53 3.69 -19.08
N ARG A 71 -0.75 3.81 -18.72
CA ARG A 71 -1.72 4.69 -19.38
C ARG A 71 -1.30 6.14 -19.10
N ASN A 72 -0.57 6.74 -20.04
CA ASN A 72 -0.14 8.14 -20.04
C ASN A 72 -1.30 9.11 -20.29
N HIS A 73 -2.37 9.04 -19.48
CA HIS A 73 -3.38 10.09 -19.47
C HIS A 73 -3.05 11.06 -18.32
N PRO A 74 -2.78 12.35 -18.60
CA PRO A 74 -2.29 13.30 -17.61
C PRO A 74 -3.20 13.48 -16.39
N ASN A 75 -4.50 13.18 -16.52
CA ASN A 75 -5.46 13.27 -15.42
C ASN A 75 -5.85 11.92 -14.79
N ALA A 76 -5.46 10.79 -15.38
CA ALA A 76 -5.86 9.46 -14.90
C ALA A 76 -5.37 9.19 -13.47
N ILE A 77 -4.17 9.67 -13.14
CA ILE A 77 -3.58 9.54 -11.79
C ILE A 77 -4.39 10.34 -10.77
N LYS A 78 -4.82 11.57 -11.10
CA LYS A 78 -5.62 12.42 -10.20
C LYS A 78 -6.99 11.79 -9.91
N TYR A 79 -7.69 11.33 -10.95
CA TYR A 79 -8.99 10.67 -10.78
C TYR A 79 -8.89 9.34 -10.02
N LEU A 80 -7.84 8.56 -10.30
CA LEU A 80 -7.58 7.33 -9.56
C LEU A 80 -7.36 7.62 -8.08
N ARG A 81 -6.57 8.63 -7.74
CA ARG A 81 -6.32 9.02 -6.36
C ARG A 81 -7.57 9.48 -5.63
N LEU A 82 -8.40 10.31 -6.25
CA LEU A 82 -9.68 10.73 -5.67
C LEU A 82 -10.61 9.53 -5.43
N ARG A 83 -10.62 8.56 -6.35
CA ARG A 83 -11.39 7.33 -6.23
C ARG A 83 -10.89 6.47 -5.05
N ILE A 84 -9.58 6.30 -4.93
CA ILE A 84 -8.96 5.57 -3.81
C ILE A 84 -9.34 6.26 -2.49
N LEU A 85 -9.16 7.58 -2.40
CA LEU A 85 -9.51 8.33 -1.19
C LEU A 85 -10.97 8.12 -0.78
N TYR A 86 -11.91 8.29 -1.71
CA TYR A 86 -13.34 8.08 -1.45
C TYR A 86 -13.63 6.65 -0.99
N PHE A 87 -13.02 5.67 -1.65
CA PHE A 87 -13.16 4.26 -1.30
C PHE A 87 -12.66 3.99 0.12
N VAL A 88 -11.41 4.37 0.42
CA VAL A 88 -10.78 4.17 1.75
C VAL A 88 -11.65 4.76 2.85
N PHE A 89 -12.09 6.01 2.71
CA PHE A 89 -12.92 6.69 3.71
C PHE A 89 -14.20 5.90 4.01
N ALA A 90 -14.80 5.29 3.00
CA ALA A 90 -15.99 4.48 3.15
C ALA A 90 -15.68 3.07 3.68
N SER A 91 -14.58 2.44 3.28
CA SER A 91 -14.40 0.99 3.39
C SER A 91 -13.43 0.55 4.48
N TYR A 92 -12.42 1.34 4.87
CA TYR A 92 -11.24 0.78 5.55
C TYR A 92 -11.51 0.17 6.94
N LYS A 93 -12.58 0.58 7.62
CA LYS A 93 -13.02 -0.04 8.89
C LYS A 93 -13.86 -1.31 8.70
N ARG A 94 -14.44 -1.47 7.51
CA ARG A 94 -15.36 -2.54 7.13
C ARG A 94 -14.68 -3.65 6.33
N GLU A 95 -13.51 -3.37 5.73
CA GLU A 95 -12.71 -4.36 5.03
C GLU A 95 -11.21 -4.16 5.21
N GLY A 96 -10.49 -5.27 5.28
CA GLY A 96 -9.04 -5.34 5.43
C GLY A 96 -8.67 -6.59 6.23
N LEU A 97 -7.76 -6.45 7.19
CA LEU A 97 -7.34 -7.56 8.05
C LEU A 97 -8.52 -8.27 8.75
N ASN A 98 -9.53 -7.52 9.17
CA ASN A 98 -10.72 -8.07 9.84
C ASN A 98 -11.64 -8.89 8.93
N THR A 99 -11.52 -8.79 7.60
CA THR A 99 -12.33 -9.53 6.64
C THR A 99 -11.51 -10.42 5.71
N LEU A 100 -10.20 -10.51 5.93
CA LEU A 100 -9.29 -11.31 5.11
C LEU A 100 -9.69 -12.78 5.16
N LYS A 101 -9.95 -13.35 3.98
CA LYS A 101 -10.28 -14.77 3.80
C LYS A 101 -9.20 -15.41 2.95
N TYR A 102 -8.54 -16.42 3.49
CA TYR A 102 -7.57 -17.25 2.79
C TYR A 102 -7.54 -18.64 3.43
N GLU A 103 -7.11 -19.62 2.66
CA GLU A 103 -6.83 -20.96 3.15
C GLU A 103 -5.32 -21.21 3.13
N LEU A 104 -4.79 -21.75 4.22
CA LEU A 104 -3.39 -22.12 4.29
C LEU A 104 -3.18 -23.45 3.58
N VAL A 105 -2.66 -23.41 2.35
CA VAL A 105 -2.40 -24.62 1.55
C VAL A 105 -1.12 -25.35 2.02
N LYS A 106 -0.09 -24.60 2.42
CA LYS A 106 1.19 -25.17 2.85
C LYS A 106 1.92 -24.20 3.78
N SER A 107 2.51 -24.72 4.85
CA SER A 107 3.46 -24.01 5.70
C SER A 107 4.76 -24.81 5.76
N ILE A 108 5.90 -24.14 5.56
CA ILE A 108 7.22 -24.72 5.77
C ILE A 108 7.81 -23.99 6.95
N GLN A 109 8.01 -24.71 8.05
CA GLN A 109 8.66 -24.16 9.23
C GLN A 109 10.17 -24.38 9.06
N LEU A 110 10.91 -23.29 8.86
CA LEU A 110 12.37 -23.33 8.84
C LEU A 110 12.86 -23.44 10.29
N ILE A 111 13.76 -24.39 10.54
CA ILE A 111 14.46 -24.62 11.81
C ILE A 111 15.51 -23.53 12.01
#